data_AF-A0A2M7JMJ4-F1
#
_entry.id   AF-A0A2M7JMJ4-F1
#
_cell.length_a   1.000
_cell.length_b   1.000
_cell.length_c   1.000
_cell.angle_alpha   90.00
_cell.angle_beta   90.00
_cell.angle_gamma   90.00
#
_symmetry.space_group_name_H-M   'P 1'
#
loop_
_entity.id
_entity.type
_entity.pdbx_description
1 polymer ?
#
loop_
_entity_poly.entity_id
_entity_poly.type
_entity_poly.pdbx_seq_one_letter_code
_entity_poly.pdbx_strand_id
1 'polypeptide(L)' 'MKIVFIISTDESETVYNAMRLADVGVRQGDEVSVFMLGRGVLFEKSAEGSEFDVMGQMQSFEGDFYV' A
#
# COMPACT_ATOMS: atom_id res chain seq x y z
N MET A 1 12.14 10.51 -7.88
CA MET A 1 10.93 10.96 -8.61
C MET A 1 9.83 11.24 -7.58
N LYS A 2 8.76 11.96 -7.95
CA LYS A 2 7.57 12.10 -7.10
C LYS A 2 6.46 11.22 -7.67
N ILE A 3 5.97 10.27 -6.90
CA ILE A 3 5.04 9.22 -7.35
C ILE A 3 3.87 9.15 -6.38
N VAL A 4 2.65 9.07 -6.90
CA VAL A 4 1.44 8.88 -6.09
C VAL A 4 0.75 7.59 -6.51
N PHE A 5 0.52 6.72 -5.54
CA PHE A 5 -0.31 5.53 -5.67
C PHE A 5 -1.72 5.85 -5.18
N ILE A 6 -2.72 5.48 -5.98
CA ILE A 6 -4.12 5.53 -5.57
C ILE A 6 -4.64 4.10 -5.53
N ILE A 7 -4.96 3.62 -4.34
CA ILE A 7 -5.42 2.25 -4.12
C ILE A 7 -6.91 2.32 -3.75
N SER A 8 -7.75 1.81 -4.65
CA SER A 8 -9.22 1.89 -4.53
C SER A 8 -9.91 0.54 -4.26
N THR A 9 -9.12 -0.53 -4.15
CA THR A 9 -9.57 -1.91 -3.94
C THR A 9 -9.07 -2.44 -2.61
N ASP A 10 -9.82 -3.35 -2.03
CA ASP A 10 -9.47 -4.10 -0.82
C ASP A 10 -9.07 -5.55 -1.12
N GLU A 11 -8.86 -5.89 -2.39
CA GLU A 11 -8.34 -7.21 -2.79
C GLU A 11 -6.88 -7.34 -2.34
N SER A 12 -6.61 -8.31 -1.45
CA SER A 12 -5.38 -8.40 -0.68
C SER A 12 -4.12 -8.56 -1.52
N GLU A 13 -4.14 -9.34 -2.61
CA GLU A 13 -2.99 -9.49 -3.50
C GLU A 13 -2.66 -8.16 -4.20
N THR A 14 -3.69 -7.45 -4.67
CA THR A 14 -3.53 -6.16 -5.35
C THR A 14 -2.99 -5.10 -4.39
N VAL A 15 -3.54 -5.00 -3.18
CA VAL A 15 -3.05 -4.06 -2.15
C VAL A 15 -1.61 -4.40 -1.77
N TYR A 16 -1.31 -5.68 -1.53
CA TYR A 16 0.03 -6.16 -1.20
C TYR A 16 1.04 -5.77 -2.28
N ASN A 17 0.74 -6.06 -3.54
CA ASN A 17 1.67 -5.77 -4.64
C ASN A 17 1.83 -4.28 -4.91
N ALA A 18 0.76 -3.48 -4.75
CA ALA A 18 0.85 -2.03 -4.86
C ALA A 18 1.74 -1.44 -3.77
N MET A 19 1.55 -1.84 -2.51
CA MET A 19 2.39 -1.41 -1.39
C MET A 19 3.84 -1.90 -1.54
N ARG A 20 4.04 -3.14 -1.98
CA ARG A 20 5.38 -3.70 -2.25
C ARG A 20 6.14 -2.89 -3.30
N LEU A 21 5.45 -2.41 -4.34
CA LEU A 21 6.07 -1.55 -5.35
C LEU A 21 6.34 -0.14 -4.81
N ALA A 22 5.42 0.41 -4.00
CA ALA A 22 5.61 1.70 -3.34
C ALA A 22 6.88 1.69 -2.47
N ASP A 23 7.06 0.63 -1.69
CA ASP A 23 8.27 0.37 -0.88
C ASP A 23 9.55 0.33 -1.71
N VAL A 24 9.50 -0.32 -2.88
CA VAL A 24 10.65 -0.38 -3.79
C VAL A 24 11.01 1.02 -4.30
N GLY A 25 10.03 1.87 -4.59
CA GLY A 25 10.26 3.28 -4.95
C GLY A 25 10.96 4.06 -3.83
N VAL A 26 10.43 3.95 -2.60
CA VAL A 26 11.03 4.59 -1.42
C VAL A 26 12.49 4.16 -1.24
N ARG A 27 12.77 2.85 -1.31
CA ARG A 27 14.14 2.31 -1.18
C ARG A 27 15.10 2.76 -2.30
N GLN A 28 14.58 3.16 -3.45
CA GLN A 28 15.37 3.71 -4.55
C GLN A 28 15.58 5.23 -4.44
N GLY A 29 15.03 5.88 -3.42
CA GLY A 29 15.14 7.32 -3.19
C GLY A 29 14.05 8.15 -3.88
N ASP A 30 12.93 7.51 -4.29
CA ASP A 30 11.76 8.24 -4.75
C ASP A 30 10.93 8.77 -3.58
N GLU A 31 10.32 9.95 -3.78
CA GLU A 31 9.26 10.46 -2.90
C GLU A 31 7.94 9.79 -3.31
N VAL A 32 7.49 8.84 -2.50
CA VAL A 32 6.28 8.07 -2.77
C VAL A 32 5.18 8.46 -1.78
N SER A 33 3.99 8.74 -2.29
CA SER A 33 2.78 8.89 -1.49
C SER A 33 1.76 7.83 -1.87
N VAL A 34 1.02 7.32 -0.90
CA VAL A 34 -0.08 6.37 -1.09
C VAL A 34 -1.37 6.99 -0.54
N PHE A 35 -2.43 6.98 -1.35
CA PHE A 35 -3.77 7.38 -0.94
C PHE A 35 -4.75 6.22 -1.11
N MET A 36 -5.30 5.76 0.02
CA MET A 36 -6.35 4.76 0.05
C MET A 36 -7.70 5.46 -0.11
N LEU A 37 -8.58 4.94 -0.98
CA LEU A 37 -9.94 5.47 -1.12
C LEU A 37 -10.95 4.39 -1.47
N GLY A 38 -12.24 4.68 -1.28
CA GLY A 38 -13.31 3.73 -1.58
C GLY A 38 -13.15 2.43 -0.79
N ARG A 39 -13.12 1.28 -1.47
CA ARG A 39 -12.91 -0.01 -0.79
C ARG A 39 -11.51 -0.12 -0.20
N GLY A 40 -10.51 0.55 -0.78
CA GLY A 40 -9.13 0.52 -0.29
C GLY A 40 -8.99 0.88 1.18
N VAL A 41 -9.87 1.70 1.75
CA VAL A 41 -9.87 2.05 3.18
C VAL A 41 -10.10 0.82 4.09
N LEU A 42 -10.70 -0.25 3.57
CA LEU A 42 -10.99 -1.49 4.30
C LEU A 42 -9.83 -2.50 4.29
N PHE A 43 -8.64 -2.11 3.81
CA PHE A 43 -7.50 -3.01 3.61
C PHE A 43 -7.12 -3.82 4.87
N GLU A 44 -7.21 -3.23 6.07
CA GLU A 44 -6.87 -3.92 7.32
C GLU A 44 -7.77 -5.14 7.52
N LYS A 45 -9.08 -4.95 7.33
CA LYS A 45 -10.08 -6.00 7.48
C LYS A 45 -9.95 -7.05 6.38
N SER A 46 -9.75 -6.62 5.13
CA SER A 46 -9.68 -7.55 3.99
C SER A 46 -8.37 -8.36 3.99
N ALA A 47 -7.33 -7.87 4.67
CA ALA A 47 -6.09 -8.60 4.90
C ALA A 47 -6.20 -9.68 5.99
N GLU A 48 -7.22 -9.67 6.84
CA GLU A 48 -7.40 -10.69 7.89
C GLU A 48 -7.56 -12.09 7.28
N GLY A 49 -6.64 -13.01 7.61
CA GLY A 49 -6.65 -14.38 7.09
C GLY A 49 -6.19 -14.53 5.63
N SER A 50 -5.71 -13.46 5.01
CA SER A 50 -5.06 -13.49 3.70
C SER A 50 -3.68 -14.15 3.77
N GLU A 51 -3.26 -14.82 2.69
CA GLU A 51 -1.87 -15.29 2.53
C GLU A 51 -0.88 -14.16 2.22
N PHE A 52 -1.39 -13.01 1.78
CA PHE A 52 -0.60 -11.81 1.51
C PHE A 52 -0.48 -10.93 2.75
N ASP A 53 0.76 -10.70 3.18
CA ASP A 53 1.09 -9.86 4.34
C ASP A 53 1.00 -8.35 3.99
N VAL A 54 -0.23 -7.88 3.81
CA VAL A 54 -0.53 -6.46 3.53
C VAL A 54 -0.05 -5.59 4.69
N MET A 55 -0.29 -6.00 5.94
CA MET A 55 0.07 -5.21 7.11
C MET A 55 1.59 -5.07 7.27
N GLY A 56 2.35 -6.12 6.93
CA GLY A 56 3.81 -6.05 6.87
C GLY A 56 4.31 -5.02 5.85
N GLN A 57 3.70 -4.94 4.66
CA GLN A 57 4.05 -3.90 3.68
C GLN A 57 3.63 -2.49 4.14
N MET A 58 2.47 -2.35 4.79
CA MET A 58 2.03 -1.06 5.34
C MET A 58 2.97 -0.57 6.45
N GLN A 59 3.48 -1.48 7.29
CA GLN A 59 4.42 -1.15 8.37
C GLN A 59 5.84 -0.85 7.87
N SER A 60 6.26 -1.42 6.74
CA SER A 60 7.58 -1.15 6.15
C SER A 60 7.63 0.10 5.28
N PHE A 61 6.48 0.68 4.95
CA PHE A 61 6.37 1.87 4.11
C PHE A 61 6.71 3.15 4.88
N GLU A 62 7.72 3.88 4.39
CA GLU A 62 8.23 5.12 5.01
C GLU A 62 7.84 6.39 4.23
N GLY A 63 7.00 6.27 3.19
CA GLY A 63 6.49 7.40 2.43
C GLY A 63 5.25 8.05 3.06
N ASP A 64 4.69 9.06 2.40
CA ASP A 64 3.47 9.72 2.87
C ASP A 64 2.26 8.80 2.66
N PHE A 65 1.51 8.52 3.72
CA PHE A 65 0.36 7.63 3.68
C PHE A 65 -0.91 8.38 4.11
N TYR A 66 -1.96 8.26 3.29
CA TYR A 66 -3.25 8.93 3.50
C TYR A 66 -4.40 7.92 3.41
N VAL A 67 -5.33 7.99 4.36
CA VAL A 67 -6.54 7.16 4.46
C VAL A 67 -7.74 8.04 4.77
#